data_AF-A0A397RZH0-F1
#
_entry.id   AF-A0A397RZH0-F1
#
_cell.length_a   1.000
_cell.length_b   1.000
_cell.length_c   1.000
_cell.angle_alpha   90.00
_cell.angle_beta   90.00
_cell.angle_gamma   90.00
#
_symmetry.space_group_name_H-M   'P 1'
#
loop_
_entity.id
_entity.type
_entity.pdbx_description
1 polymer ?
#
loop_
_entity_poly.entity_id
_entity_poly.type
_entity_poly.pdbx_seq_one_letter_code
_entity_poly.pdbx_strand_id
1 'polypeptide(L)' 'MKEYKLVQLNEKAHLSREKDLNDAEIKLNSYVKKGWTLQQIVSPNDIGGALIAVLYKEVE' A
#
# COMPACT_ATOMS: atom_id res chain seq x y z
N MET A 1 15.79 -14.35 -5.92
CA MET A 1 14.36 -14.50 -6.32
C MET A 1 13.54 -13.36 -5.73
N LYS A 2 12.34 -13.05 -6.25
CA LYS A 2 11.49 -11.99 -5.67
C LYS A 2 10.42 -12.60 -4.75
N GLU A 3 10.37 -12.13 -3.51
CA GLU A 3 9.25 -12.35 -2.59
C GLU A 3 8.22 -11.24 -2.80
N TYR A 4 6.94 -11.60 -2.90
CA TYR A 4 5.86 -10.64 -3.13
C TYR A 4 4.90 -10.56 -1.94
N LYS A 5 4.36 -9.36 -1.71
CA LYS A 5 3.36 -9.12 -0.66
C LYS A 5 2.26 -8.18 -1.13
N LEU A 6 1.02 -8.53 -0.83
CA LEU A 6 -0.15 -7.68 -1.03
C LEU A 6 -0.55 -7.07 0.31
N VAL A 7 -0.72 -5.75 0.34
CA VAL A 7 -1.00 -5.02 1.59
C VAL A 7 -2.13 -4.02 1.36
N GLN A 8 -3.16 -4.10 2.19
CA GLN A 8 -4.18 -3.05 2.26
C GLN A 8 -3.60 -1.82 2.97
N LEU A 9 -3.66 -0.68 2.31
CA LEU A 9 -3.06 0.59 2.71
C LEU A 9 -3.98 1.43 3.61
N ASN A 10 -5.29 1.43 3.35
CA ASN A 10 -6.31 2.05 4.19
C ASN A 10 -7.20 0.98 4.84
N GLU A 11 -6.88 0.61 6.10
CA GLU A 11 -7.63 -0.44 6.83
C GLU A 11 -9.08 -0.06 7.10
N LYS A 12 -9.37 1.23 7.20
CA LYS A 12 -10.71 1.78 7.26
C LYS A 12 -10.82 2.76 6.10
N ALA A 13 -11.63 2.41 5.10
CA ALA A 13 -11.94 3.36 4.04
C ALA A 13 -12.59 4.59 4.68
N HIS A 14 -11.88 5.72 4.67
CA HIS A 14 -12.40 6.96 5.20
C HIS A 14 -13.38 7.58 4.20
N LEU A 15 -14.32 8.39 4.68
CA LEU A 15 -15.14 9.25 3.83
C LEU A 15 -14.33 10.42 3.22
N SER A 16 -13.03 10.53 3.56
CA SER A 16 -12.11 11.57 3.10
C SER A 16 -10.90 10.94 2.44
N ARG A 17 -10.72 11.22 1.15
CA ARG A 17 -9.60 10.74 0.33
C ARG A 17 -8.25 11.15 0.90
N GLU A 18 -8.15 12.34 1.48
CA GLU A 18 -6.91 12.84 2.10
C GLU A 18 -6.48 11.95 3.28
N LYS A 19 -7.43 11.52 4.11
CA LYS A 19 -7.15 10.61 5.22
C LYS A 19 -6.71 9.23 4.73
N ASP A 20 -7.37 8.69 3.72
CA ASP A 20 -6.98 7.42 3.08
C ASP A 20 -5.55 7.49 2.52
N LEU A 21 -5.19 8.60 1.87
CA LEU A 21 -3.85 8.80 1.31
C LEU A 21 -2.79 8.93 2.40
N ASN A 22 -3.08 9.63 3.49
CA ASN A 22 -2.15 9.76 4.62
C ASN A 22 -1.91 8.40 5.30
N ASP A 23 -2.96 7.63 5.57
CA ASP A 23 -2.85 6.28 6.14
C ASP A 23 -2.04 5.37 5.19
N ALA A 24 -2.31 5.47 3.88
CA ALA A 24 -1.59 4.73 2.87
C ALA A 24 -0.09 5.07 2.83
N GLU A 25 0.25 6.36 2.88
CA GLU A 25 1.63 6.84 2.91
C GLU A 25 2.37 6.34 4.15
N ILE A 26 1.78 6.47 5.34
CA ILE A 26 2.35 5.99 6.60
C ILE A 26 2.65 4.50 6.51
N LYS A 27 1.70 3.72 6.00
CA LYS A 27 1.84 2.26 5.90
C LYS A 27 2.87 1.86 4.86
N LEU A 28 2.85 2.46 3.67
CA LEU A 28 3.85 2.22 2.61
C LEU A 28 5.26 2.52 3.11
N ASN A 29 5.46 3.68 3.74
CA ASN A 29 6.76 4.07 4.29
C ASN A 29 7.26 3.08 5.35
N SER A 30 6.37 2.47 6.13
CA SER A 30 6.75 1.41 7.08
C SER A 30 7.28 0.15 6.39
N TYR A 31 6.77 -0.21 5.21
CA TYR A 31 7.24 -1.34 4.41
C TYR A 31 8.56 -1.02 3.70
N VAL A 32 8.70 0.20 3.15
CA VAL A 32 9.94 0.68 2.55
C VAL A 32 11.08 0.63 3.56
N LYS A 33 10.85 1.08 4.82
CA LYS A 33 11.83 0.96 5.92
C LYS A 33 12.22 -0.48 6.26
N LYS A 34 11.36 -1.46 5.97
CA LYS A 34 11.63 -2.91 6.15
C LYS A 34 12.34 -3.54 4.94
N GLY A 35 12.68 -2.74 3.93
CA GLY A 35 13.36 -3.16 2.71
C GLY A 35 12.43 -3.73 1.65
N TRP A 36 11.14 -3.39 1.69
CA TRP A 36 10.22 -3.71 0.59
C TRP A 36 10.21 -2.59 -0.45
N THR A 37 10.08 -2.96 -1.72
CA THR A 37 9.95 -2.03 -2.84
C THR A 37 8.52 -2.04 -3.35
N LEU A 38 7.94 -0.85 -3.54
CA LEU A 38 6.62 -0.70 -4.14
C LEU A 38 6.68 -1.01 -5.63
N GLN A 39 5.85 -1.96 -6.08
CA GLN A 39 5.69 -2.27 -7.49
C GLN A 39 4.47 -1.59 -8.10
N GLN A 40 3.32 -1.66 -7.41
CA GLN A 40 2.06 -1.15 -7.93
C GLN A 40 1.10 -0.80 -6.80
N ILE A 41 0.24 0.20 -7.03
CA ILE A 41 -0.94 0.46 -6.23
C ILE A 41 -2.18 0.15 -7.08
N VAL A 42 -3.13 -0.57 -6.50
CA VAL A 42 -4.44 -0.89 -7.09
C VAL A 42 -5.50 -0.16 -6.28
N SER A 43 -6.27 0.70 -6.96
CA SER A 43 -7.43 1.41 -6.40
C SER A 43 -8.65 1.07 -7.26
N PRO A 44 -9.72 0.50 -6.70
CA PRO A 44 -10.90 0.11 -7.48
C PRO A 44 -11.68 1.31 -8.05
N ASN A 45 -11.56 2.50 -7.43
CA ASN A 45 -12.03 3.78 -7.95
C ASN A 45 -11.41 4.93 -7.13
N ASP A 46 -11.69 6.18 -7.52
CA ASP A 46 -11.25 7.39 -6.80
C ASP A 46 -12.20 7.85 -5.68
N ILE A 47 -13.36 7.21 -5.54
CA ILE A 47 -14.48 7.68 -4.71
C ILE A 47 -14.55 6.94 -3.37
N GLY A 48 -14.02 5.72 -3.29
CA GLY A 48 -13.97 4.93 -2.06
C GLY A 48 -13.64 3.46 -2.32
N GLY A 49 -12.75 2.90 -1.50
CA GLY A 49 -12.39 1.49 -1.59
C GLY A 49 -11.04 1.18 -0.95
N ALA A 50 -10.74 -0.11 -0.86
CA ALA A 50 -9.44 -0.56 -0.38
C ALA A 50 -8.35 -0.21 -1.40
N LEU A 51 -7.35 0.55 -0.95
CA LEU A 51 -6.08 0.77 -1.63
C LEU A 51 -5.19 -0.43 -1.34
N ILE A 52 -4.78 -1.16 -2.37
CA ILE A 52 -3.90 -2.32 -2.22
C ILE A 52 -2.54 -2.00 -2.84
N ALA A 53 -1.46 -2.19 -2.08
CA ALA A 53 -0.10 -2.17 -2.60
C ALA A 53 0.38 -3.58 -2.94
N VAL A 54 1.02 -3.71 -4.10
CA VAL A 54 1.89 -4.82 -4.45
C VAL A 54 3.32 -4.40 -4.11
N LEU A 55 3.93 -5.09 -3.17
CA LEU A 55 5.30 -4.88 -2.73
C LEU A 55 6.14 -6.12 -3.09
N TYR A 56 7.44 -5.93 -3.33
CA TYR A 56 8.38 -7.03 -3.46
C TYR A 56 9.65 -6.80 -2.66
N LYS A 57 10.40 -7.86 -2.39
CA LYS A 57 11.74 -7.83 -1.81
C LYS A 57 12.61 -8.86 -2.53
N GLU A 58 13.87 -8.51 -2.79
CA GLU A 58 14.84 -9.46 -3.31
C GLU A 58 15.27 -10.40 -2.17
N VAL A 59 15.19 -11.71 -2.41
CA VAL A 59 15.72 -12.75 -1.53
C VAL A 59 16.85 -13.46 -2.28
N GLU A 60 17.99 -13.63 -1.62
CA GLU A 60 19.15 -14.39 -2.15
C GLU A 60 18.81 -15.86 -2.36
#